data_AF-A0AAE4U919-F1
#
_entry.id   AF-A0AAE4U919-F1
#
_cell.length_a   1.000
_cell.length_b   1.000
_cell.length_c   1.000
_cell.angle_alpha   90.00
_cell.angle_beta   90.00
_cell.angle_gamma   90.00
#
_symmetry.space_group_name_H-M   'P 1'
#
loop_
_entity.id
_entity.type
_entity.pdbx_description
1 polymer ?
#
loop_
_entity_poly.entity_id
_entity_poly.type
_entity_poly.pdbx_seq_one_letter_code
_entity_poly.pdbx_strand_id
1 'polypeptide(L)'
;MSTATAGDIANLVEQTTALGGTIPTELVDILATIDAVNHWNPPQPGDLASLCRRGDLTADNATTILDAALVQPNRQPGDLKITAKHELTQRFTHVLAGPAGDELVESLRPAFQQACTAVADAANLVAPGDRVDILTDADDNTIRAWQALGEHKVTLDRISAVVDILTDRFEVLGVPQPWHVGNAIRAAMYTPNADHLALVARALLAPNGTGGARAGRWHSTAAALTLNTPSAARSILDTAHHTHLEEVAAERNTVQTNEAATRPGRTAA
;
A
#
# COMPACT_ATOMS: atom_id res chain seq x y z
N MET A 1 0.40 14.90 -0.87
CA MET A 1 -0.45 13.85 -0.28
C MET A 1 -1.40 13.37 -1.35
N SER A 2 -1.26 12.11 -1.75
CA SER A 2 -2.28 11.46 -2.60
C SER A 2 -3.48 11.20 -1.70
N THR A 3 -4.66 11.73 -2.04
CA THR A 3 -5.88 11.38 -1.29
C THR A 3 -6.34 10.02 -1.77
N ALA A 4 -6.21 9.00 -0.91
CA ALA A 4 -6.75 7.66 -1.18
C ALA A 4 -8.23 7.75 -1.56
N THR A 5 -8.65 6.93 -2.51
CA THR A 5 -10.01 6.90 -3.02
C THR A 5 -10.70 5.58 -2.70
N ALA A 6 -12.04 5.56 -2.83
CA ALA A 6 -12.79 4.30 -2.74
C ALA A 6 -12.36 3.27 -3.80
N GLY A 7 -11.84 3.72 -4.95
CA GLY A 7 -11.29 2.83 -5.98
C GLY A 7 -9.99 2.15 -5.53
N ASP A 8 -9.14 2.86 -4.79
CA ASP A 8 -7.91 2.29 -4.22
C ASP A 8 -8.22 1.23 -3.16
N ILE A 9 -9.26 1.45 -2.34
CA ILE A 9 -9.77 0.47 -1.39
C ILE A 9 -10.22 -0.80 -2.10
N ALA A 10 -11.05 -0.67 -3.15
CA ALA A 10 -11.55 -1.82 -3.91
C ALA A 10 -10.39 -2.62 -4.54
N ASN A 11 -9.41 -1.91 -5.12
CA ASN A 11 -8.21 -2.54 -5.70
C ASN A 11 -7.38 -3.28 -4.63
N LEU A 12 -7.18 -2.67 -3.45
CA LEU A 12 -6.47 -3.34 -2.35
C LEU A 12 -7.16 -4.65 -1.93
N VAL A 13 -8.49 -4.61 -1.78
CA VAL A 13 -9.29 -5.78 -1.40
C VAL A 13 -9.19 -6.86 -2.48
N GLU A 14 -9.39 -6.50 -3.75
CA GLU A 14 -9.31 -7.42 -4.88
C GLU A 14 -7.95 -8.12 -4.96
N GLN A 15 -6.85 -7.37 -4.91
CA GLN A 15 -5.50 -7.96 -5.01
C GLN A 15 -5.20 -8.86 -3.80
N THR A 16 -5.58 -8.44 -2.59
CA THR A 16 -5.35 -9.23 -1.37
C THR A 16 -6.12 -10.53 -1.41
N THR A 17 -7.41 -10.50 -1.75
CA THR A 17 -8.24 -11.71 -1.83
C THR A 17 -7.82 -12.63 -2.96
N ALA A 18 -7.39 -12.09 -4.11
CA ALA A 18 -6.88 -12.90 -5.24
C ALA A 18 -5.61 -13.69 -4.88
N LEU A 19 -4.85 -13.23 -3.89
CA LEU A 19 -3.66 -13.90 -3.35
C LEU A 19 -3.99 -14.89 -2.22
N GLY A 20 -5.26 -15.05 -1.86
CA GLY A 20 -5.70 -15.85 -0.71
C GLY A 20 -5.49 -15.15 0.64
N GLY A 21 -5.15 -13.85 0.64
CA GLY A 21 -5.02 -13.04 1.85
C GLY A 21 -6.38 -12.72 2.47
N THR A 22 -6.35 -12.35 3.75
CA THR A 22 -7.54 -12.02 4.54
C THR A 22 -7.62 -10.53 4.79
N ILE A 23 -8.83 -9.96 4.65
CA ILE A 23 -9.09 -8.58 5.05
C ILE A 23 -9.43 -8.56 6.56
N PRO A 24 -8.67 -7.82 7.39
CA PRO A 24 -8.93 -7.69 8.81
C PRO A 24 -10.36 -7.23 9.11
N THR A 25 -10.95 -7.75 10.20
CA THR A 25 -12.34 -7.49 10.58
C THR A 25 -12.68 -6.00 10.70
N GLU A 26 -11.78 -5.20 11.28
CA GLU A 26 -12.01 -3.75 11.44
C GLU A 26 -12.12 -3.03 10.09
N LEU A 27 -11.36 -3.48 9.08
CA LEU A 27 -11.47 -2.96 7.71
C LEU A 27 -12.76 -3.45 7.04
N VAL A 28 -13.17 -4.70 7.29
CA VAL A 28 -14.46 -5.25 6.80
C VAL A 28 -15.64 -4.43 7.29
N ASP A 29 -15.66 -4.02 8.57
CA ASP A 29 -16.75 -3.21 9.13
C ASP A 29 -16.84 -1.82 8.46
N ILE A 30 -15.70 -1.22 8.13
CA ILE A 30 -15.64 0.05 7.39
C ILE A 30 -16.16 -0.14 5.96
N LEU A 31 -15.77 -1.21 5.29
CA LEU A 31 -16.25 -1.56 3.94
C LEU A 31 -17.77 -1.76 3.92
N ALA A 32 -18.32 -2.49 4.91
CA ALA A 32 -19.75 -2.68 5.06
C ALA A 32 -20.49 -1.35 5.27
N THR A 33 -19.89 -0.43 6.02
CA THR A 33 -20.45 0.92 6.23
C THR A 33 -20.42 1.74 4.94
N ILE A 34 -19.33 1.67 4.15
CA ILE A 34 -19.24 2.32 2.83
C ILE A 34 -20.32 1.76 1.90
N ASP A 35 -20.54 0.45 1.92
CA ASP A 35 -21.57 -0.20 1.11
C ASP A 35 -22.98 0.27 1.50
N ALA A 36 -23.28 0.35 2.79
CA ALA A 36 -24.54 0.90 3.28
C ALA A 36 -24.76 2.36 2.84
N VAL A 37 -23.70 3.19 2.83
CA VAL A 37 -23.78 4.57 2.32
C VAL A 37 -24.02 4.61 0.81
N ASN A 38 -23.40 3.73 0.03
CA ASN A 38 -23.64 3.66 -1.41
C ASN A 38 -25.11 3.30 -1.70
N HIS A 39 -25.66 2.33 -0.96
CA HIS A 39 -27.03 1.84 -1.09
C HIS A 39 -28.08 2.69 -0.37
N TRP A 40 -27.68 3.69 0.42
CA TRP A 40 -28.62 4.57 1.10
C TRP A 40 -29.51 5.31 0.09
N ASN A 41 -30.81 5.12 0.19
CA ASN A 41 -31.80 5.85 -0.60
C ASN A 41 -32.60 6.76 0.33
N PRO A 42 -32.47 8.09 0.21
CA PRO A 42 -33.24 9.01 1.03
C PRO A 42 -34.74 8.85 0.72
N PRO A 43 -35.62 9.02 1.73
CA PRO A 43 -37.03 9.13 1.46
C PRO A 43 -37.29 10.32 0.52
N GLN A 44 -38.15 10.12 -0.47
CA GLN A 44 -38.55 11.19 -1.38
C GLN A 44 -39.31 12.28 -0.61
N PRO A 45 -39.07 13.57 -0.92
CA PRO A 45 -39.90 14.64 -0.41
C PRO A 45 -41.37 14.34 -0.66
N GLY A 46 -42.20 14.40 0.38
CA GLY A 46 -43.65 14.36 0.20
C GLY A 46 -44.09 15.56 -0.63
N ASP A 47 -44.82 15.33 -1.72
CA ASP A 47 -45.35 16.41 -2.56
C ASP A 47 -46.55 17.09 -1.86
N LEU A 48 -46.23 18.03 -0.99
CA LEU A 48 -47.21 18.79 -0.21
C LEU A 48 -48.23 19.49 -1.12
N ALA A 49 -47.77 20.02 -2.27
CA ALA A 49 -48.63 20.70 -3.23
C ALA A 49 -49.64 19.75 -3.88
N SER A 50 -49.24 18.52 -4.19
CA SER A 50 -50.18 17.49 -4.66
C SER A 50 -51.11 16.99 -3.57
N LEU A 51 -50.64 16.84 -2.33
CA LEU A 51 -51.51 16.49 -1.19
C LEU A 51 -52.59 17.54 -0.97
N CYS A 52 -52.24 18.84 -1.04
CA CYS A 52 -53.21 19.93 -1.00
C CYS A 52 -54.18 19.88 -2.19
N ARG A 53 -53.68 19.70 -3.43
CA ARG A 53 -54.53 19.69 -4.64
C ARG A 53 -55.53 18.53 -4.67
N ARG A 54 -55.18 17.37 -4.10
CA ARG A 54 -56.06 16.20 -4.02
C ARG A 54 -57.01 16.20 -2.82
N GLY A 55 -56.81 17.12 -1.87
CA GLY A 55 -57.58 17.15 -0.63
C GLY A 55 -57.14 16.11 0.41
N ASP A 56 -55.96 15.52 0.24
CA ASP A 56 -55.39 14.51 1.15
C ASP A 56 -54.83 15.14 2.44
N LEU A 57 -54.55 16.45 2.42
CA LEU A 57 -54.24 17.24 3.60
C LEU A 57 -55.54 17.65 4.30
N THR A 58 -55.82 17.05 5.45
CA THR A 58 -57.03 17.27 6.26
C THR A 58 -56.68 17.86 7.61
N ALA A 59 -57.68 18.37 8.34
CA ALA A 59 -57.47 18.89 9.70
C ALA A 59 -56.87 17.83 10.65
N ASP A 60 -57.25 16.57 10.47
CA ASP A 60 -56.84 15.47 11.34
C ASP A 60 -55.38 15.01 11.11
N ASN A 61 -54.79 15.31 9.95
CA ASN A 61 -53.43 14.87 9.59
C ASN A 61 -52.45 16.03 9.30
N ALA A 62 -52.92 17.28 9.31
CA ALA A 62 -52.14 18.45 8.90
C ALA A 62 -50.84 18.60 9.68
N THR A 63 -50.88 18.49 11.02
CA THR A 63 -49.69 18.64 11.86
C THR A 63 -48.62 17.61 11.51
N THR A 64 -49.00 16.35 11.38
CA THR A 64 -48.06 15.26 11.02
C THR A 64 -47.44 15.46 9.64
N ILE A 65 -48.24 15.86 8.64
CA ILE A 65 -47.75 16.07 7.28
C ILE A 65 -46.81 17.28 7.20
N LEU A 66 -47.15 18.38 7.89
CA LEU A 66 -46.33 19.59 7.91
C LEU A 66 -45.02 19.38 8.69
N ASP A 67 -45.05 18.67 9.83
CA ASP A 67 -43.83 18.32 10.58
C ASP A 67 -42.89 17.42 9.75
N ALA A 68 -43.43 16.42 9.04
CA ALA A 68 -42.65 15.58 8.15
C ALA A 68 -42.02 16.37 6.99
N ALA A 69 -42.71 17.40 6.48
CA ALA A 69 -42.19 18.29 5.45
C ALA A 69 -41.11 19.26 6.01
N LEU A 70 -41.27 19.72 7.25
CA LEU A 70 -40.33 20.62 7.92
C LEU A 70 -38.98 19.93 8.23
N VAL A 71 -39.01 18.64 8.58
CA VAL A 71 -37.81 17.84 8.91
C VAL A 71 -37.06 17.38 7.64
N GLN A 72 -37.54 17.72 6.43
CA GLN A 72 -36.84 17.35 5.21
C GLN A 72 -35.43 17.97 5.19
N PRO A 73 -34.39 17.17 4.88
CA PRO A 73 -33.02 17.68 4.89
C PRO A 73 -32.84 18.73 3.79
N ASN A 74 -32.45 19.95 4.18
CA ASN A 74 -32.03 21.01 3.24
C ASN A 74 -30.71 20.69 2.50
N ARG A 75 -30.09 19.54 2.78
CA ARG A 75 -28.86 19.07 2.14
C ARG A 75 -29.18 18.04 1.06
N GLN A 76 -28.49 18.14 -0.06
CA GLN A 76 -28.63 17.14 -1.12
C GLN A 76 -28.10 15.79 -0.62
N PRO A 77 -28.84 14.68 -0.84
CA PRO A 77 -28.40 13.34 -0.46
C PRO A 77 -27.03 12.97 -1.04
N GLY A 78 -26.72 13.45 -2.26
CA GLY A 78 -25.42 13.26 -2.88
C GLY A 78 -24.27 13.86 -2.05
N ASP A 79 -24.45 15.07 -1.51
CA ASP A 79 -23.44 15.73 -0.67
C ASP A 79 -23.17 14.93 0.60
N LEU A 80 -24.22 14.41 1.24
CA LEU A 80 -24.09 13.57 2.44
C LEU A 80 -23.33 12.27 2.13
N LYS A 81 -23.61 11.62 0.99
CA LYS A 81 -22.85 10.44 0.55
C LYS A 81 -21.38 10.75 0.30
N ILE A 82 -21.08 11.87 -0.37
CA ILE A 82 -19.71 12.29 -0.65
C ILE A 82 -18.94 12.51 0.65
N THR A 83 -19.51 13.27 1.59
CA THR A 83 -18.90 13.53 2.90
C THR A 83 -18.69 12.22 3.67
N ALA A 84 -19.72 11.38 3.80
CA ALA A 84 -19.62 10.13 4.53
C ALA A 84 -18.54 9.20 3.93
N LYS A 85 -18.50 9.06 2.60
CA LYS A 85 -17.47 8.26 1.93
C LYS A 85 -16.07 8.83 2.12
N HIS A 86 -15.91 10.14 2.11
CA HIS A 86 -14.64 10.78 2.39
C HIS A 86 -14.14 10.42 3.79
N GLU A 87 -14.96 10.63 4.82
CA GLU A 87 -14.61 10.33 6.21
C GLU A 87 -14.34 8.84 6.44
N LEU A 88 -15.14 7.97 5.82
CA LEU A 88 -14.93 6.51 5.90
C LEU A 88 -13.64 6.08 5.20
N THR A 89 -13.27 6.73 4.08
CA THR A 89 -11.99 6.47 3.40
C THR A 89 -10.82 6.94 4.27
N GLN A 90 -10.92 8.10 4.93
CA GLN A 90 -9.90 8.56 5.87
C GLN A 90 -9.74 7.61 7.06
N ARG A 91 -10.87 7.15 7.63
CA ARG A 91 -10.88 6.16 8.70
C ARG A 91 -10.24 4.84 8.25
N PHE A 92 -10.56 4.37 7.04
CA PHE A 92 -9.94 3.18 6.46
C PHE A 92 -8.42 3.32 6.39
N THR A 93 -7.92 4.43 5.85
CA THR A 93 -6.48 4.73 5.77
C THR A 93 -5.82 4.71 7.15
N HIS A 94 -6.46 5.33 8.15
CA HIS A 94 -5.94 5.38 9.51
C HIS A 94 -5.85 3.97 10.14
N VAL A 95 -6.91 3.17 10.03
CA VAL A 95 -6.93 1.79 10.56
C VAL A 95 -5.91 0.92 9.83
N LEU A 96 -5.79 1.07 8.50
CA LEU A 96 -4.82 0.35 7.67
C LEU A 96 -3.38 0.70 8.02
N ALA A 97 -3.09 1.92 8.50
CA ALA A 97 -1.77 2.25 9.03
C ALA A 97 -1.50 1.61 10.41
N GLY A 98 -2.50 1.06 11.09
CA GLY A 98 -2.35 0.40 12.38
C GLY A 98 -2.14 -1.12 12.30
N PRO A 99 -2.47 -1.85 13.39
CA PRO A 99 -2.39 -3.30 13.46
C PRO A 99 -3.18 -4.05 12.36
N ALA A 100 -4.25 -3.46 11.83
CA ALA A 100 -4.99 -4.06 10.72
C ALA A 100 -4.12 -4.15 9.45
N GLY A 101 -3.28 -3.15 9.16
CA GLY A 101 -2.32 -3.24 8.06
C GLY A 101 -1.30 -4.35 8.27
N ASP A 102 -0.88 -4.57 9.51
CA ASP A 102 0.02 -5.67 9.87
C ASP A 102 -0.63 -7.02 9.62
N GLU A 103 -1.86 -7.23 10.10
CA GLU A 103 -2.63 -8.46 9.87
C GLU A 103 -2.87 -8.74 8.37
N LEU A 104 -3.19 -7.71 7.60
CA LEU A 104 -3.37 -7.83 6.14
C LEU A 104 -2.09 -8.34 5.48
N VAL A 105 -0.95 -7.72 5.75
CA VAL A 105 0.33 -8.11 5.13
C VAL A 105 0.81 -9.47 5.66
N GLU A 106 0.56 -9.78 6.93
CA GLU A 106 0.87 -11.08 7.51
C GLU A 106 0.14 -12.21 6.79
N SER A 107 -1.13 -11.99 6.41
CA SER A 107 -1.90 -12.97 5.64
C SER A 107 -1.30 -13.29 4.26
N LEU A 108 -0.51 -12.37 3.69
CA LEU A 108 0.15 -12.53 2.39
C LEU A 108 1.54 -13.18 2.50
N ARG A 109 2.11 -13.23 3.71
CA ARG A 109 3.46 -13.76 3.96
C ARG A 109 3.66 -15.20 3.46
N PRO A 110 2.72 -16.15 3.64
CA PRO A 110 2.91 -17.51 3.14
C PRO A 110 3.06 -17.58 1.62
N ALA A 111 2.20 -16.88 0.87
CA ALA A 111 2.24 -16.83 -0.59
C ALA A 111 3.54 -16.16 -1.08
N PHE A 112 3.97 -15.09 -0.41
CA PHE A 112 5.24 -14.43 -0.68
C PHE A 112 6.43 -15.37 -0.50
N GLN A 113 6.53 -16.01 0.68
CA GLN A 113 7.64 -16.90 1.02
C GLN A 113 7.71 -18.09 0.06
N GLN A 114 6.57 -18.71 -0.25
CA GLN A 114 6.50 -19.80 -1.22
C GLN A 114 7.03 -19.38 -2.58
N ALA A 115 6.59 -18.22 -3.09
CA ALA A 115 7.03 -17.73 -4.39
C ALA A 115 8.52 -17.34 -4.39
N CYS A 116 9.02 -16.72 -3.32
CA CYS A 116 10.43 -16.38 -3.19
C CYS A 116 11.32 -17.63 -3.17
N THR A 117 10.98 -18.62 -2.35
CA THR A 117 11.70 -19.90 -2.28
C THR A 117 11.69 -20.59 -3.64
N ALA A 118 10.54 -20.69 -4.30
CA ALA A 118 10.45 -21.35 -5.60
C ALA A 118 11.28 -20.63 -6.69
N VAL A 119 11.30 -19.29 -6.68
CA VAL A 119 12.16 -18.52 -7.60
C VAL A 119 13.64 -18.73 -7.29
N ALA A 120 14.02 -18.74 -6.01
CA ALA A 120 15.41 -18.97 -5.58
C ALA A 120 15.88 -20.40 -5.94
N ASP A 121 15.04 -21.40 -5.71
CA ASP A 121 15.34 -22.80 -6.05
C ASP A 121 15.49 -22.97 -7.56
N ALA A 122 14.57 -22.38 -8.33
CA ALA A 122 14.62 -22.41 -9.79
C ALA A 122 15.84 -21.67 -10.37
N ALA A 123 16.34 -20.62 -9.70
CA ALA A 123 17.54 -19.91 -10.11
C ALA A 123 18.82 -20.76 -10.05
N ASN A 124 18.81 -21.89 -9.33
CA ASN A 124 19.91 -22.87 -9.35
C ASN A 124 19.91 -23.75 -10.62
N LEU A 125 18.80 -23.79 -11.35
CA LEU A 125 18.60 -24.65 -12.52
C LEU A 125 18.48 -23.84 -13.82
N VAL A 126 17.97 -22.61 -13.72
CA VAL A 126 17.68 -21.73 -14.85
C VAL A 126 18.35 -20.40 -14.60
N ALA A 127 19.27 -19.99 -15.48
CA ALA A 127 19.93 -18.70 -15.38
C ALA A 127 19.00 -17.55 -15.83
N PRO A 128 19.23 -16.31 -15.38
CA PRO A 128 18.39 -15.16 -15.76
C PRO A 128 18.34 -14.90 -17.27
N GLY A 129 19.38 -15.28 -18.02
CA GLY A 129 19.46 -15.11 -19.48
C GLY A 129 18.79 -16.22 -20.28
N ASP A 130 18.40 -17.31 -19.63
CA ASP A 130 17.90 -18.49 -20.31
C ASP A 130 16.53 -18.25 -20.94
N ARG A 131 16.42 -18.65 -22.20
CA ARG A 131 15.20 -18.55 -23.00
C ARG A 131 14.54 -19.92 -23.14
N VAL A 132 13.38 -19.95 -23.78
CA VAL A 132 12.65 -21.21 -24.04
C VAL A 132 13.50 -22.28 -24.74
N ASP A 133 14.53 -21.86 -25.47
CA ASP A 133 15.42 -22.75 -26.22
C ASP A 133 16.19 -23.74 -25.32
N ILE A 134 16.43 -23.40 -24.05
CA ILE A 134 17.08 -24.31 -23.09
C ILE A 134 16.27 -25.59 -22.86
N LEU A 135 14.96 -25.54 -23.12
CA LEU A 135 14.05 -26.66 -22.84
C LEU A 135 14.22 -27.83 -23.82
N THR A 136 14.95 -27.64 -24.92
CA THR A 136 15.13 -28.66 -25.97
C THR A 136 15.89 -29.87 -25.46
N ASP A 137 16.91 -29.65 -24.64
CA ASP A 137 17.81 -30.69 -24.10
C ASP A 137 17.79 -30.77 -22.56
N ALA A 138 16.89 -30.02 -21.91
CA ALA A 138 16.78 -29.95 -20.46
C ALA A 138 16.12 -31.20 -19.86
N ASP A 139 16.49 -31.52 -18.61
CA ASP A 139 15.79 -32.55 -17.86
C ASP A 139 14.38 -32.10 -17.40
N ASP A 140 13.54 -33.06 -17.03
CA ASP A 140 12.17 -32.82 -16.55
C ASP A 140 12.10 -31.89 -15.34
N ASN A 141 13.18 -31.80 -14.55
CA ASN A 141 13.23 -30.94 -13.37
C ASN A 141 13.41 -29.47 -13.78
N THR A 142 14.34 -29.22 -14.71
CA THR A 142 14.65 -27.90 -15.27
C THR A 142 13.47 -27.36 -16.08
N ILE A 143 12.80 -28.21 -16.84
CA ILE A 143 11.57 -27.83 -17.59
C ILE A 143 10.47 -27.39 -16.62
N ARG A 144 10.22 -28.16 -15.55
CA ARG A 144 9.22 -27.80 -14.54
C ARG A 144 9.57 -26.50 -13.81
N ALA A 145 10.83 -26.33 -13.42
CA ALA A 145 11.31 -25.10 -12.78
C ALA A 145 11.09 -23.87 -13.68
N TRP A 146 11.47 -23.97 -14.97
CA TRP A 146 11.30 -22.88 -15.94
C TRP A 146 9.82 -22.50 -16.13
N GLN A 147 8.92 -23.49 -16.21
CA GLN A 147 7.49 -23.26 -16.35
C GLN A 147 6.91 -22.56 -15.11
N ALA A 148 7.25 -23.04 -13.91
CA ALA A 148 6.74 -22.50 -12.64
C ALA A 148 7.21 -21.06 -12.35
N LEU A 149 8.39 -20.65 -12.84
CA LEU A 149 8.91 -19.27 -12.66
C LEU A 149 7.91 -18.19 -13.11
N GLY A 150 7.13 -18.44 -14.15
CA GLY A 150 6.13 -17.49 -14.66
C GLY A 150 4.99 -17.25 -13.67
N GLU A 151 4.51 -18.31 -13.02
CA GLU A 151 3.42 -18.23 -12.05
C GLU A 151 3.88 -17.54 -10.77
N HIS A 152 5.04 -17.91 -10.25
CA HIS A 152 5.61 -17.27 -9.06
C HIS A 152 5.93 -15.79 -9.28
N LYS A 153 6.37 -15.41 -10.48
CA LYS A 153 6.51 -14.00 -10.87
C LYS A 153 5.18 -13.25 -10.75
N VAL A 154 4.08 -13.82 -11.26
CA VAL A 154 2.76 -13.18 -11.19
C VAL A 154 2.33 -12.98 -9.73
N THR A 155 2.57 -13.96 -8.87
CA THR A 155 2.31 -13.85 -7.42
C THR A 155 3.11 -12.70 -6.80
N LEU A 156 4.43 -12.65 -7.05
CA LEU A 156 5.29 -11.59 -6.50
C LEU A 156 4.93 -10.20 -7.07
N ASP A 157 4.57 -10.10 -8.35
CA ASP A 157 4.11 -8.86 -8.98
C ASP A 157 2.79 -8.37 -8.36
N ARG A 158 1.85 -9.27 -8.05
CA ARG A 158 0.60 -8.91 -7.35
C ARG A 158 0.83 -8.47 -5.91
N ILE A 159 1.67 -9.17 -5.16
CA ILE A 159 2.05 -8.75 -3.79
C ILE A 159 2.74 -7.39 -3.85
N SER A 160 3.56 -7.17 -4.87
CA SER A 160 4.14 -5.87 -5.13
C SER A 160 3.12 -4.78 -5.44
N ALA A 161 2.06 -5.09 -6.18
CA ALA A 161 0.98 -4.13 -6.41
C ALA A 161 0.24 -3.80 -5.10
N VAL A 162 0.02 -4.78 -4.21
CA VAL A 162 -0.52 -4.53 -2.87
C VAL A 162 0.38 -3.57 -2.09
N VAL A 163 1.69 -3.84 -2.06
CA VAL A 163 2.65 -2.97 -1.37
C VAL A 163 2.66 -1.56 -1.97
N ASP A 164 2.65 -1.42 -3.30
CA ASP A 164 2.59 -0.12 -3.97
C ASP A 164 1.31 0.65 -3.59
N ILE A 165 0.17 -0.04 -3.47
CA ILE A 165 -1.08 0.58 -2.97
C ILE A 165 -0.92 1.05 -1.52
N LEU A 166 -0.37 0.21 -0.63
CA LEU A 166 -0.15 0.55 0.77
C LEU A 166 0.77 1.77 0.94
N THR A 167 1.89 1.82 0.20
CA THR A 167 2.88 2.89 0.35
C THR A 167 2.51 4.16 -0.40
N ASP A 168 1.96 4.06 -1.61
CA ASP A 168 1.82 5.22 -2.49
C ASP A 168 0.42 5.84 -2.43
N ARG A 169 -0.62 5.02 -2.16
CA ARG A 169 -2.01 5.49 -2.07
C ARG A 169 -2.44 5.76 -0.64
N PHE A 170 -2.12 4.83 0.27
CA PHE A 170 -2.50 4.94 1.66
C PHE A 170 -1.40 5.54 2.54
N GLU A 171 -0.20 5.76 2.01
CA GLU A 171 0.92 6.37 2.71
C GLU A 171 1.16 5.71 4.09
N VAL A 172 0.99 4.38 4.21
CA VAL A 172 1.02 3.70 5.52
C VAL A 172 2.37 3.88 6.23
N LEU A 173 3.46 4.07 5.49
CA LEU A 173 4.80 4.33 6.04
C LEU A 173 5.17 5.82 6.07
N GLY A 174 4.20 6.71 5.79
CA GLY A 174 4.43 8.14 5.58
C GLY A 174 4.91 8.46 4.16
N VAL A 175 5.39 9.69 3.99
CA VAL A 175 5.80 10.24 2.69
C VAL A 175 7.32 10.19 2.48
N PRO A 176 7.80 10.13 1.23
CA PRO A 176 9.23 10.19 0.93
C PRO A 176 9.94 11.38 1.57
N GLN A 177 11.06 11.12 2.24
CA GLN A 177 11.91 12.12 2.87
C GLN A 177 13.18 12.36 2.03
N PRO A 178 13.82 13.54 2.12
CA PRO A 178 15.02 13.85 1.34
C PRO A 178 16.21 12.90 1.56
N TRP A 179 16.29 12.25 2.73
CA TRP A 179 17.34 11.29 3.06
C TRP A 179 17.09 9.89 2.47
N HIS A 180 15.89 9.61 1.96
CA HIS A 180 15.58 8.34 1.34
C HIS A 180 16.39 8.15 0.05
N VAL A 181 17.11 7.04 -0.05
CA VAL A 181 17.83 6.65 -1.26
C VAL A 181 16.91 5.78 -2.13
N GLY A 182 16.68 6.19 -3.37
CA GLY A 182 15.86 5.42 -4.31
C GLY A 182 14.43 5.21 -3.79
N ASN A 183 13.93 3.98 -3.84
CA ASN A 183 12.60 3.63 -3.35
C ASN A 183 12.63 3.03 -1.93
N ALA A 184 13.21 3.76 -0.98
CA ALA A 184 13.44 3.29 0.39
C ALA A 184 12.14 2.90 1.13
N ILE A 185 11.05 3.67 0.95
CA ILE A 185 9.76 3.38 1.59
C ILE A 185 9.26 1.99 1.19
N ARG A 186 9.22 1.72 -0.12
CA ARG A 186 8.83 0.40 -0.62
C ARG A 186 9.81 -0.68 -0.20
N ALA A 187 11.12 -0.39 -0.23
CA ALA A 187 12.14 -1.35 0.15
C ALA A 187 12.05 -1.79 1.63
N ALA A 188 11.57 -0.91 2.51
CA ALA A 188 11.34 -1.24 3.91
C ALA A 188 10.32 -2.38 4.09
N MET A 189 9.39 -2.55 3.14
CA MET A 189 8.44 -3.66 3.11
C MET A 189 9.07 -4.99 2.68
N TYR A 190 10.30 -4.99 2.16
CA TYR A 190 10.96 -6.17 1.59
C TYR A 190 12.31 -6.52 2.20
N THR A 191 12.88 -5.64 3.03
CA THR A 191 14.25 -5.77 3.52
C THR A 191 14.30 -6.54 4.84
N PRO A 192 15.30 -7.42 5.08
CA PRO A 192 15.43 -8.10 6.36
C PRO A 192 15.74 -7.14 7.52
N ASN A 193 16.46 -6.04 7.28
CA ASN A 193 16.80 -5.01 8.26
C ASN A 193 17.22 -3.69 7.59
N ALA A 194 17.56 -2.68 8.40
CA ALA A 194 17.96 -1.35 7.95
C ALA A 194 19.24 -1.35 7.08
N ASP A 195 20.22 -2.19 7.40
CA ASP A 195 21.51 -2.25 6.67
C ASP A 195 21.32 -2.67 5.20
N HIS A 196 20.29 -3.47 4.92
CA HIS A 196 19.99 -3.97 3.57
C HIS A 196 19.07 -3.03 2.78
N LEU A 197 18.54 -1.97 3.40
CA LEU A 197 17.52 -1.09 2.82
C LEU A 197 17.97 -0.49 1.49
N ALA A 198 19.17 0.07 1.42
CA ALA A 198 19.69 0.71 0.21
C ALA A 198 19.92 -0.31 -0.93
N LEU A 199 20.36 -1.53 -0.59
CA LEU A 199 20.58 -2.60 -1.56
C LEU A 199 19.25 -3.05 -2.16
N VAL A 200 18.24 -3.30 -1.31
CA VAL A 200 16.89 -3.71 -1.76
C VAL A 200 16.23 -2.58 -2.55
N ALA A 201 16.35 -1.33 -2.10
CA ALA A 201 15.80 -0.17 -2.81
C ALA A 201 16.36 -0.04 -4.23
N ARG A 202 17.66 -0.27 -4.42
CA ARG A 202 18.28 -0.29 -5.76
C ARG A 202 17.80 -1.47 -6.59
N ALA A 203 17.69 -2.64 -5.98
CA ALA A 203 17.27 -3.84 -6.70
C ALA A 203 15.81 -3.76 -7.19
N LEU A 204 14.93 -3.11 -6.42
CA LEU A 204 13.54 -2.88 -6.80
C LEU A 204 13.36 -1.85 -7.93
N LEU A 205 14.38 -1.02 -8.22
CA LEU A 205 14.38 -0.11 -9.38
C LEU A 205 14.67 -0.83 -10.70
N ALA A 206 15.12 -2.08 -10.67
CA ALA A 206 15.38 -2.85 -11.88
C ALA A 206 14.10 -3.00 -12.71
N PRO A 207 14.13 -2.71 -14.03
CA PRO A 207 12.96 -2.82 -14.89
C PRO A 207 12.36 -4.24 -14.85
N ASN A 208 11.06 -4.34 -14.60
CA ASN A 208 10.32 -5.60 -14.73
C ASN A 208 9.75 -5.69 -16.16
N GLY A 209 10.63 -5.89 -17.15
CA GLY A 209 10.31 -5.75 -18.57
C GLY A 209 10.15 -7.07 -19.33
N THR A 210 9.52 -6.97 -20.50
CA THR A 210 9.48 -8.04 -21.50
C THR A 210 10.85 -8.17 -22.18
N GLY A 211 11.42 -9.38 -22.13
CA GLY A 211 12.74 -9.68 -22.72
C GLY A 211 13.87 -9.92 -21.71
N GLY A 212 13.61 -9.75 -20.40
CA GLY A 212 14.49 -10.17 -19.31
C GLY A 212 14.21 -11.59 -18.82
N ALA A 213 14.76 -11.95 -17.65
CA ALA A 213 14.58 -13.25 -17.02
C ALA A 213 13.10 -13.65 -16.92
N ARG A 214 12.81 -14.97 -16.95
CA ARG A 214 11.44 -15.49 -16.83
C ARG A 214 10.74 -15.02 -15.56
N ALA A 215 11.47 -14.92 -14.45
CA ALA A 215 11.00 -14.36 -13.18
C ALA A 215 11.14 -12.83 -13.05
N GLY A 216 11.58 -12.13 -14.09
CA GLY A 216 11.81 -10.69 -14.07
C GLY A 216 12.87 -10.29 -13.03
N ARG A 217 12.64 -9.14 -12.37
CA ARG A 217 13.53 -8.64 -11.29
C ARG A 217 13.63 -9.56 -10.07
N TRP A 218 12.65 -10.44 -9.88
CA TRP A 218 12.60 -11.34 -8.74
C TRP A 218 13.68 -12.40 -8.80
N HIS A 219 14.13 -12.76 -10.00
CA HIS A 219 15.13 -13.80 -10.20
C HIS A 219 16.45 -13.51 -9.45
N SER A 220 16.85 -12.25 -9.34
CA SER A 220 18.09 -11.85 -8.65
C SER A 220 17.89 -11.39 -7.21
N THR A 221 16.64 -11.32 -6.73
CA THR A 221 16.32 -10.68 -5.43
C THR A 221 15.57 -11.58 -4.48
N ALA A 222 14.75 -12.51 -4.98
CA ALA A 222 13.81 -13.32 -4.20
C ALA A 222 14.43 -13.98 -2.96
N ALA A 223 15.64 -14.52 -3.08
CA ALA A 223 16.34 -15.20 -1.98
C ALA A 223 16.69 -14.29 -0.80
N ALA A 224 16.73 -12.98 -0.99
CA ALA A 224 17.16 -12.00 0.01
C ALA A 224 16.01 -11.16 0.58
N LEU A 225 14.76 -11.40 0.15
CA LEU A 225 13.62 -10.56 0.55
C LEU A 225 12.83 -11.16 1.71
N THR A 226 12.33 -10.27 2.56
CA THR A 226 11.39 -10.55 3.63
C THR A 226 10.21 -9.60 3.50
N LEU A 227 8.98 -10.11 3.41
CA LEU A 227 7.80 -9.26 3.40
C LEU A 227 7.51 -8.73 4.82
N ASN A 228 7.74 -7.45 5.11
CA ASN A 228 7.51 -6.88 6.42
C ASN A 228 6.09 -6.34 6.55
N THR A 229 5.53 -6.42 7.76
CA THR A 229 4.32 -5.67 8.11
C THR A 229 4.60 -4.17 8.13
N PRO A 230 3.59 -3.29 7.96
CA PRO A 230 3.78 -1.85 8.05
C PRO A 230 4.51 -1.40 9.32
N SER A 231 4.18 -1.95 10.49
CA SER A 231 4.86 -1.59 11.75
C SER A 231 6.33 -2.00 11.75
N ALA A 232 6.68 -3.18 11.25
CA ALA A 232 8.08 -3.62 11.15
C ALA A 232 8.85 -2.76 10.13
N ALA A 233 8.24 -2.44 8.99
CA ALA A 233 8.84 -1.56 7.99
C ALA A 233 9.09 -0.13 8.52
N ARG A 234 8.17 0.43 9.33
CA ARG A 234 8.43 1.71 10.03
C ARG A 234 9.64 1.63 10.95
N SER A 235 9.75 0.56 11.75
CA SER A 235 10.91 0.38 12.64
C SER A 235 12.24 0.31 11.88
N ILE A 236 12.24 -0.28 10.67
CA ILE A 236 13.41 -0.31 9.78
C ILE A 236 13.74 1.10 9.29
N LEU A 237 12.74 1.86 8.84
CA LEU A 237 12.93 3.25 8.40
C LEU A 237 13.42 4.15 9.54
N ASP A 238 12.85 4.00 10.74
CA ASP A 238 13.26 4.77 11.93
C ASP A 238 14.72 4.50 12.29
N THR A 239 15.14 3.23 12.22
CA THR A 239 16.55 2.84 12.44
C THR A 239 17.45 3.45 11.38
N ALA A 240 17.09 3.34 10.10
CA ALA A 240 17.87 3.92 8.99
C ALA A 240 17.98 5.45 9.10
N HIS A 241 16.90 6.12 9.53
CA HIS A 241 16.89 7.54 9.76
C HIS A 241 17.83 7.92 10.91
N HIS A 242 17.81 7.17 12.02
CA HIS A 242 18.70 7.42 13.15
C HIS A 242 20.17 7.31 12.73
N THR A 243 20.54 6.24 12.02
CA THR A 243 21.90 6.06 11.48
C THR A 243 22.30 7.21 10.56
N HIS A 244 21.41 7.64 9.65
CA HIS A 244 21.69 8.78 8.78
C HIS A 244 21.95 10.08 9.56
N LEU A 245 21.19 10.34 10.63
CA LEU A 245 21.40 11.52 11.47
C LEU A 245 22.75 11.47 12.20
N GLU A 246 23.17 10.29 12.67
CA GLU A 246 24.48 10.09 13.28
C GLU A 246 25.62 10.34 12.29
N GLU A 247 25.51 9.83 11.05
CA GLU A 247 26.48 10.06 9.97
C GLU A 247 26.60 11.56 9.64
N VAL A 248 25.47 12.26 9.44
CA VAL A 248 25.46 13.71 9.18
C VAL A 248 26.07 14.50 10.33
N ALA A 249 25.84 14.09 11.58
CA ALA A 249 26.45 14.72 12.75
C ALA A 249 27.97 14.51 12.79
N ALA A 250 28.43 13.29 12.49
CA ALA A 250 29.86 12.96 12.43
C ALA A 250 30.60 13.72 11.31
N GLU A 251 29.98 13.84 10.13
CA GLU A 251 30.51 14.63 9.02
C GLU A 251 30.64 16.11 9.39
N ARG A 252 29.61 16.69 10.00
CA ARG A 252 29.63 18.09 10.46
C ARG A 252 30.74 18.35 11.48
N ASN A 253 30.91 17.45 12.44
CA ASN A 253 31.98 17.55 13.44
C ASN A 253 33.36 17.47 12.79
N THR A 254 33.53 16.61 11.78
CA THR A 254 34.79 16.47 11.04
C THR A 254 35.11 17.74 10.24
N VAL A 255 34.12 18.33 9.56
CA VAL A 255 34.27 19.59 8.83
C VAL A 255 34.64 20.74 9.78
N GLN A 256 33.94 20.88 10.91
CA GLN A 256 34.25 21.91 11.91
C GLN A 256 35.66 21.76 12.50
N THR A 257 36.10 20.52 12.74
CA THR A 257 37.44 20.24 13.25
C THR A 257 38.51 20.63 12.22
N ASN A 258 38.28 20.33 10.94
CA ASN A 258 39.17 20.68 9.85
C ASN A 258 39.23 22.20 9.59
N GLU A 259 38.10 22.90 9.69
CA GLU A 259 38.03 24.37 9.61
C GLU A 259 38.72 25.06 10.79
N ALA A 260 38.58 24.51 12.01
CA ALA A 260 39.30 25.01 13.18
C ALA A 260 40.82 24.81 13.06
N ALA A 261 41.26 23.69 12.49
CA ALA A 261 42.67 23.40 12.23
C ALA A 261 43.30 24.26 11.12
N THR A 262 42.49 24.80 10.20
CA THR A 262 42.97 25.60 9.05
C THR A 262 42.86 27.12 9.25
N ARG A 263 42.29 27.60 10.37
CA ARG A 263 42.36 29.03 10.73
C ARG A 263 43.75 29.37 11.29
N PRO A 264 44.58 30.18 10.61
CA PRO A 264 45.83 30.66 11.19
C PRO A 264 45.51 31.49 12.43
N GLY A 265 46.18 31.17 13.54
CA GLY A 265 46.04 31.88 14.80
C GLY A 265 46.19 33.38 14.56
N ARG A 266 45.15 34.14 14.86
CA ARG A 266 45.20 35.60 14.88
C ARG A 266 46.04 35.97 16.10
N THR A 267 47.37 35.96 15.93
CA THR A 267 48.31 36.51 16.91
C THR A 267 47.92 37.96 17.14
N ALA A 268 47.46 38.24 18.36
CA ALA A 268 47.23 39.59 18.84
C ALA A 268 48.55 40.36 18.77
N ALA A 269 48.54 41.48 18.05
CA ALA A 269 49.55 42.53 18.13
C ALA A 269 49.01 43.66 19.00
#